data_AF-D5C596-F1
#
_entry.id   AF-D5C596-F1
#
_cell.length_a   1.000
_cell.length_b   1.000
_cell.length_c   1.000
_cell.angle_alpha   90.00
_cell.angle_beta   90.00
_cell.angle_gamma   90.00
#
_symmetry.space_group_name_H-M   'P 1'
#
loop_
_entity.id
_entity.type
_entity.pdbx_description
1 polymer ?
#
loop_
_entity_poly.entity_id
_entity_poly.type
_entity_poly.pdbx_seq_one_letter_code
_entity_poly.pdbx_strand_id
1 'polypeptide(L)'
;MREISYGKALGVLVLALLLASCTALKSAYPIPVDELSTPPPNHLEPDPNNSVLLLHYYRGLRSLSEGELRQELDRAWQATAKEPTAFDRLRLILLLSLPEAPFQDLEQARGMLHDFLETENAEGLYDLALLLQGFVVEEAQQERRYRLLQEKLQQKEEQVRRLRSGLKYLDGRRKQEQEWAKSLEKQLEDERGRAETLERKLEALKTIEKRLEHRNQSKENLELPEQGKELDE
;
A
#
# COMPACT_ATOMS: atom_id res chain seq x y z
N MET A 1 -36.67 -15.82 8.38
CA MET A 1 -36.17 -14.43 8.34
C MET A 1 -35.09 -14.36 7.28
N ARG A 2 -35.34 -13.66 6.16
CA ARG A 2 -34.40 -13.49 5.05
C ARG A 2 -33.76 -12.12 5.21
N GLU A 3 -32.48 -12.07 5.56
CA GLU A 3 -31.72 -10.82 5.55
C GLU A 3 -31.35 -10.46 4.11
N ILE A 4 -31.87 -9.32 3.66
CA ILE A 4 -31.68 -8.80 2.31
C ILE A 4 -30.38 -8.00 2.30
N SER A 5 -29.52 -8.34 1.34
CA SER A 5 -28.17 -7.81 1.15
C SER A 5 -28.20 -6.39 0.56
N TYR A 6 -28.49 -5.39 1.40
CA TYR A 6 -28.57 -3.98 0.99
C TYR A 6 -27.24 -3.37 0.54
N GLY A 7 -26.10 -3.97 0.95
CA GLY A 7 -24.76 -3.43 0.67
C GLY A 7 -24.36 -3.47 -0.81
N LYS A 8 -24.83 -4.46 -1.58
CA LYS A 8 -24.52 -4.56 -3.02
C LYS A 8 -25.40 -3.66 -3.88
N ALA A 9 -26.66 -3.46 -3.48
CA ALA A 9 -27.58 -2.58 -4.21
C ALA A 9 -27.17 -1.10 -4.09
N LEU A 10 -26.69 -0.68 -2.92
CA LEU A 10 -26.25 0.70 -2.71
C LEU A 10 -25.00 1.06 -3.51
N GLY A 11 -24.05 0.12 -3.66
CA GLY A 11 -22.84 0.33 -4.46
C GLY A 11 -23.11 0.53 -5.95
N VAL A 12 -24.07 -0.21 -6.52
CA VAL A 12 -24.44 -0.07 -7.95
C VAL A 12 -25.16 1.25 -8.21
N LEU A 13 -25.98 1.72 -7.28
CA LEU A 13 -26.72 2.97 -7.44
C LEU A 13 -25.79 4.21 -7.41
N VAL A 14 -24.75 4.19 -6.57
CA VAL A 14 -23.76 5.27 -6.49
C VAL A 14 -22.86 5.31 -7.74
N LEU A 15 -22.50 4.14 -8.30
CA LEU A 15 -21.71 4.06 -9.54
C LEU A 15 -22.48 4.59 -10.76
N ALA A 16 -23.80 4.35 -10.82
CA ALA A 16 -24.66 4.84 -11.90
C ALA A 16 -24.86 6.37 -11.86
N LEU A 17 -24.89 6.97 -10.66
CA LEU A 17 -25.00 8.42 -10.49
C LEU A 17 -23.72 9.17 -10.92
N LEU A 18 -22.54 8.57 -10.75
CA LEU A 18 -21.26 9.18 -11.14
C LEU A 18 -21.00 9.13 -12.66
N LEU A 19 -21.61 8.20 -13.39
CA LEU A 19 -21.47 8.10 -14.85
C LEU A 19 -22.45 9.02 -15.60
N ALA A 20 -23.52 9.49 -14.96
CA ALA A 20 -24.49 10.40 -15.56
C ALA A 20 -24.02 11.87 -15.63
N SER A 21 -22.98 12.25 -14.88
CA SER A 21 -22.49 13.65 -14.84
C SER A 21 -21.52 14.03 -15.97
N CYS A 22 -21.09 13.10 -16.82
CA CYS A 22 -20.08 13.38 -17.86
C CYS A 22 -20.66 13.68 -19.26
N THR A 23 -21.98 13.75 -19.44
CA THR A 23 -22.58 13.96 -20.79
C THR A 23 -23.22 15.33 -21.02
N ALA A 24 -23.15 16.26 -20.06
CA ALA A 24 -23.83 17.56 -20.12
C ALA A 24 -22.92 18.79 -20.34
N LEU A 25 -21.69 18.63 -20.86
CA LEU A 25 -20.93 19.73 -21.47
C LEU A 25 -20.98 19.65 -22.99
N LYS A 26 -22.16 19.94 -23.54
CA LYS A 26 -22.30 20.41 -24.93
C LYS A 26 -22.85 21.83 -24.88
N SER A 27 -22.05 22.75 -24.36
CA SER A 27 -22.31 24.18 -24.48
C SER A 27 -21.82 24.62 -25.85
N ALA A 28 -22.72 24.49 -26.82
CA ALA A 28 -22.64 25.18 -28.08
C ALA A 28 -22.88 26.67 -27.82
N TYR A 29 -21.81 27.46 -27.77
CA TYR A 29 -21.87 28.87 -28.10
C TYR A 29 -21.26 29.04 -29.50
N PRO A 30 -22.06 29.24 -30.55
CA PRO A 30 -21.56 29.90 -31.73
C PRO A 30 -21.28 31.35 -31.32
N ILE A 31 -20.00 31.70 -31.21
CA ILE A 31 -19.60 33.11 -31.15
C ILE A 31 -20.01 33.70 -32.51
N PRO A 32 -20.91 34.70 -32.56
CA PRO A 32 -21.12 35.46 -33.78
C PRO A 32 -19.80 36.16 -34.11
N VAL A 33 -19.20 35.77 -35.23
CA VAL A 33 -18.04 36.45 -35.82
C VAL A 33 -18.58 37.75 -36.41
N ASP A 34 -18.81 38.74 -35.55
CA ASP A 34 -19.06 40.11 -35.94
C ASP A 34 -17.69 40.73 -36.25
N GLU A 35 -17.30 40.55 -37.51
CA GLU A 35 -16.80 41.60 -38.40
C GLU A 35 -16.29 42.86 -37.69
N LEU A 36 -15.03 42.89 -37.24
CA LEU A 36 -14.28 44.14 -37.17
C LEU A 36 -12.78 43.91 -37.31
N SER A 37 -12.20 44.62 -38.29
CA SER A 37 -10.79 44.84 -38.56
C SER A 37 -10.03 43.72 -39.27
N THR A 38 -10.08 43.77 -40.61
CA THR A 38 -8.90 43.47 -41.44
C THR A 38 -7.72 44.30 -40.95
N PRO A 39 -6.62 43.69 -40.45
CA PRO A 39 -5.39 44.45 -40.26
C PRO A 39 -4.80 44.81 -41.64
N PRO A 40 -4.17 45.99 -41.77
CA PRO A 40 -3.46 46.35 -43.00
C PRO A 40 -2.34 45.32 -43.28
N PRO A 41 -1.95 45.12 -44.54
CA PRO A 41 -0.87 44.21 -44.92
C PRO A 41 0.47 44.82 -44.50
N ASN A 42 0.78 44.76 -43.22
CA ASN A 42 2.13 44.96 -42.74
C ASN A 42 2.89 43.66 -42.94
N HIS A 43 3.71 43.63 -43.99
CA HIS A 43 4.83 42.72 -44.13
C HIS A 43 5.82 42.96 -42.97
N LEU A 44 5.47 42.50 -41.78
CA LEU A 44 6.45 42.19 -40.74
C LEU A 44 6.97 40.80 -41.10
N GLU A 45 8.21 40.74 -41.56
CA GLU A 45 9.00 39.51 -41.56
C GLU A 45 8.73 38.79 -40.23
N PRO A 46 8.39 37.48 -40.24
CA PRO A 46 8.11 36.76 -39.01
C PRO A 46 9.37 36.84 -38.13
N ASP A 47 9.26 37.57 -37.02
CA ASP A 47 10.34 37.69 -36.05
C ASP A 47 10.76 36.27 -35.63
N PRO A 48 12.03 35.88 -35.86
CA PRO A 48 12.52 34.55 -35.50
C PRO A 48 12.42 34.28 -33.98
N ASN A 49 12.30 35.33 -33.15
CA ASN A 49 12.13 35.24 -31.71
C ASN A 49 10.67 35.35 -31.24
N ASN A 50 9.71 35.04 -32.11
CA ASN A 50 8.30 35.09 -31.76
C ASN A 50 7.88 33.90 -30.86
N SER A 51 7.63 34.16 -29.58
CA SER A 51 7.12 33.19 -28.61
C SER A 51 5.80 32.52 -29.02
N VAL A 52 4.97 33.19 -29.83
CA VAL A 52 3.71 32.63 -30.36
C VAL A 52 3.98 31.43 -31.28
N LEU A 53 5.04 31.48 -32.10
CA LEU A 53 5.44 30.36 -32.96
C LEU A 53 5.84 29.14 -32.12
N LEU A 54 6.55 29.38 -31.01
CA LEU A 54 7.00 28.32 -30.12
C LEU A 54 5.81 27.64 -29.40
N LEU A 55 4.78 28.41 -29.02
CA LEU A 55 3.55 27.88 -28.45
C LEU A 55 2.73 27.07 -29.48
N HIS A 56 2.67 27.54 -30.74
CA HIS A 56 2.04 26.75 -31.81
C HIS A 56 2.78 25.44 -32.07
N TYR A 57 4.11 25.47 -32.05
CA TYR A 57 4.94 24.27 -32.13
C TYR A 57 4.62 23.30 -30.99
N TYR A 58 4.60 23.78 -29.73
CA TYR A 58 4.26 22.97 -28.57
C TYR A 58 2.87 22.32 -28.69
N ARG A 59 1.88 23.07 -29.19
CA ARG A 59 0.54 22.52 -29.47
C ARG A 59 0.57 21.40 -30.51
N GLY A 60 1.41 21.53 -31.53
CA GLY A 60 1.62 20.50 -32.56
C GLY A 60 2.23 19.23 -32.00
N LEU A 61 3.21 19.34 -31.09
CA LEU A 61 3.89 18.19 -30.49
C LEU A 61 2.92 17.20 -29.83
N ARG A 62 1.88 17.70 -29.17
CA ARG A 62 0.88 16.86 -28.50
C ARG A 62 0.05 15.99 -29.45
N SER A 63 0.06 16.28 -30.75
CA SER A 63 -0.63 15.49 -31.76
C SER A 63 0.24 14.42 -32.42
N LEU A 64 1.55 14.44 -32.16
CA LEU A 64 2.51 13.52 -32.76
C LEU A 64 2.53 12.19 -32.01
N SER A 65 2.80 11.12 -32.76
CA SER A 65 3.10 9.81 -32.19
C SER A 65 4.49 9.77 -31.55
N GLU A 66 4.74 8.77 -30.70
CA GLU A 66 6.05 8.60 -30.04
C GLU A 66 7.22 8.50 -31.03
N GLY A 67 7.01 7.83 -32.17
CA GLY A 67 8.03 7.71 -33.21
C GLY A 67 8.32 9.04 -33.90
N GLU A 68 7.30 9.85 -34.16
CA GLU A 68 7.44 11.19 -34.75
C GLU A 68 8.07 12.17 -33.76
N LEU A 69 7.73 12.06 -32.47
CA LEU A 69 8.35 12.85 -31.40
C LEU A 69 9.87 12.60 -31.31
N ARG A 70 10.32 11.35 -31.45
CA ARG A 70 11.76 11.03 -31.50
C ARG A 70 12.44 11.61 -32.73
N GLN A 71 11.81 11.51 -33.90
CA GLN A 71 12.34 12.13 -35.12
C GLN A 71 12.45 13.66 -34.97
N GLU A 72 11.47 14.28 -34.32
CA GLU A 72 11.48 15.72 -34.07
C GLU A 72 12.54 16.14 -33.05
N LEU A 73 12.80 15.29 -32.06
CA LEU A 73 13.92 15.45 -31.12
C LEU A 73 15.26 15.40 -31.85
N ASP A 74 15.49 14.40 -32.71
CA ASP A 74 16.71 14.28 -33.49
C ASP A 74 16.93 15.50 -34.41
N ARG A 75 15.85 16.00 -35.03
CA ARG A 75 15.89 17.23 -35.84
C ARG A 75 16.24 18.46 -35.00
N ALA A 76 15.65 18.61 -33.82
CA ALA A 76 15.93 19.72 -32.91
C ALA A 76 17.39 19.70 -32.42
N TRP A 77 17.94 18.52 -32.12
CA TRP A 77 19.35 18.35 -31.80
C TRP A 77 20.26 18.76 -32.95
N GLN A 78 19.96 18.31 -34.18
CA GLN A 78 20.74 18.66 -35.36
C GLN A 78 20.70 20.16 -35.69
N ALA A 79 19.56 20.82 -35.48
CA ALA A 79 19.42 22.26 -35.66
C ALA A 79 20.31 23.01 -34.65
N THR A 80 20.22 22.62 -33.37
CA THR A 80 21.02 23.22 -32.29
C THR A 80 22.53 22.97 -32.47
N ALA A 81 22.93 21.82 -33.04
CA ALA A 81 24.35 21.50 -33.22
C ALA A 81 25.05 22.31 -34.32
N LYS A 82 24.31 22.79 -35.33
CA LYS A 82 24.89 23.52 -36.48
C LYS A 82 25.07 25.00 -36.15
N GLU A 83 23.97 25.68 -35.89
CA GLU A 83 23.93 27.11 -35.55
C GLU A 83 22.75 27.32 -34.58
N PRO A 84 23.01 27.27 -33.27
CA PRO A 84 21.93 27.27 -32.28
C PRO A 84 21.33 28.67 -32.13
N THR A 85 20.18 28.89 -32.77
CA THR A 85 19.36 30.08 -32.52
C THR A 85 18.67 30.00 -31.15
N ALA A 86 18.28 31.15 -30.59
CA ALA A 86 17.52 31.21 -29.34
C ALA A 86 16.24 30.36 -29.41
N PHE A 87 15.58 30.41 -30.57
CA PHE A 87 14.39 29.62 -30.87
C PHE A 87 14.69 28.11 -30.88
N ASP A 88 15.76 27.66 -31.54
CA ASP A 88 16.10 26.24 -31.63
C ASP A 88 16.47 25.65 -30.26
N ARG A 89 17.18 26.43 -29.43
CA ARG A 89 17.50 26.04 -28.05
C ARG A 89 16.24 25.86 -27.22
N LEU A 90 15.33 26.84 -27.22
CA LEU A 90 14.07 26.74 -26.47
C LEU A 90 13.15 25.65 -27.03
N ARG A 91 13.17 25.42 -28.34
CA ARG A 91 12.43 24.32 -28.98
C ARG A 91 12.92 22.96 -28.47
N LEU A 92 14.23 22.77 -28.36
CA LEU A 92 14.82 21.56 -27.81
C LEU A 92 14.51 21.41 -26.30
N ILE A 93 14.64 22.48 -25.52
CA ILE A 93 14.27 22.50 -24.10
C ILE A 93 12.80 22.08 -23.92
N LEU A 94 11.90 22.62 -24.74
CA LEU A 94 10.47 22.27 -24.69
C LEU A 94 10.22 20.79 -24.95
N LEU A 95 10.90 20.21 -25.94
CA LEU A 95 10.83 18.78 -26.24
C LEU A 95 11.31 17.93 -25.07
N LEU A 96 12.43 18.29 -24.44
CA LEU A 96 12.98 17.59 -23.27
C LEU A 96 12.09 17.72 -22.03
N SER A 97 11.34 18.83 -21.93
CA SER A 97 10.37 19.08 -20.85
C SER A 97 8.97 18.50 -21.12
N LEU A 98 8.76 17.81 -22.25
CA LEU A 98 7.42 17.32 -22.61
C LEU A 98 6.98 16.23 -21.62
N PRO A 99 5.80 16.38 -20.97
CA PRO A 99 5.32 15.39 -20.02
C PRO A 99 5.00 14.07 -20.74
N GLU A 100 5.24 12.95 -20.05
CA GLU A 100 4.97 11.59 -20.53
C GLU A 100 5.82 11.16 -21.74
N ALA A 101 6.77 11.98 -22.19
CA ALA A 101 7.69 11.60 -23.25
C ALA A 101 8.69 10.55 -22.74
N PRO A 102 9.00 9.49 -23.51
CA PRO A 102 9.94 8.45 -23.09
C PRO A 102 11.40 8.95 -23.00
N PHE A 103 11.67 10.12 -23.55
CA PHE A 103 12.96 10.80 -23.56
C PHE A 103 12.95 12.07 -22.69
N GLN A 104 11.95 12.23 -21.81
CA GLN A 104 11.87 13.37 -20.92
C GLN A 104 13.13 13.45 -20.03
N ASP A 105 13.78 14.61 -20.05
CA ASP A 105 14.94 14.89 -19.21
C ASP A 105 14.83 16.32 -18.65
N LEU A 106 14.14 16.43 -17.51
CA LEU A 106 13.90 17.69 -16.83
C LEU A 106 15.18 18.32 -16.29
N GLU A 107 16.20 17.53 -15.95
CA GLU A 107 17.46 18.05 -15.41
C GLU A 107 18.30 18.67 -16.52
N GLN A 108 18.38 18.03 -17.69
CA GLN A 108 19.00 18.60 -18.88
C GLN A 108 18.25 19.85 -19.36
N ALA A 109 16.91 19.77 -19.47
CA ALA A 109 16.08 20.91 -19.86
C ALA A 109 16.29 22.11 -18.90
N ARG A 110 16.33 21.87 -17.59
CA ARG A 110 16.58 22.92 -16.59
C ARG A 110 17.96 23.55 -16.74
N GLY A 111 19.00 22.74 -16.96
CA GLY A 111 20.37 23.22 -17.17
C GLY A 111 20.44 24.13 -18.40
N MET A 112 19.94 23.65 -19.54
CA MET A 112 19.91 24.41 -20.79
C MET A 112 19.10 25.70 -20.67
N LEU A 113 17.99 25.67 -19.92
CA LEU A 113 17.14 26.84 -19.71
C LEU A 113 17.76 27.87 -18.76
N HIS A 114 18.52 27.42 -17.76
CA HIS A 114 19.29 28.31 -16.90
C HIS A 114 20.39 29.01 -17.71
N ASP A 115 21.16 28.25 -18.49
CA ASP A 115 22.21 28.80 -19.36
C ASP A 115 21.63 29.80 -20.37
N PHE A 116 20.45 29.50 -20.94
CA PHE A 116 19.74 30.39 -21.84
C PHE A 116 19.39 31.73 -21.18
N LEU A 117 18.82 31.71 -19.97
CA LEU A 117 18.43 32.91 -19.24
C LEU A 117 19.63 33.77 -18.76
N GLU A 118 20.81 33.17 -18.61
CA GLU A 118 22.03 33.90 -18.24
C GLU A 118 22.77 34.50 -19.44
N THR A 119 22.72 33.84 -20.60
CA THR A 119 23.58 34.18 -21.75
C THR A 119 22.86 34.94 -22.86
N GLU A 120 21.54 34.82 -22.98
CA GLU A 120 20.78 35.35 -24.12
C GLU A 120 19.78 36.43 -23.71
N ASN A 121 19.94 37.62 -24.30
CA ASN A 121 18.92 38.67 -24.28
C ASN A 121 18.03 38.55 -25.53
N ALA A 122 17.34 37.42 -25.67
CA ALA A 122 16.36 37.22 -26.74
C ALA A 122 15.05 37.95 -26.39
N GLU A 123 14.93 39.20 -26.85
CA GLU A 123 13.71 39.99 -26.76
C GLU A 123 12.53 39.17 -27.33
N GLY A 124 11.47 38.99 -26.54
CA GLY A 124 10.26 38.22 -26.92
C GLY A 124 10.22 36.75 -26.47
N LEU A 125 11.38 36.10 -26.27
CA LEU A 125 11.46 34.70 -25.80
C LEU A 125 11.80 34.58 -24.31
N TYR A 126 12.43 35.62 -23.73
CA TYR A 126 12.87 35.62 -22.33
C TYR A 126 11.74 35.34 -21.33
N ASP A 127 10.60 36.04 -21.47
CA ASP A 127 9.46 35.86 -20.55
C ASP A 127 8.89 34.44 -20.61
N LEU A 128 8.86 33.84 -21.80
CA LEU A 128 8.43 32.46 -21.98
C LEU A 128 9.44 31.49 -21.37
N ALA A 129 10.74 31.71 -21.58
CA ALA A 129 11.80 30.92 -20.98
C ALA A 129 11.73 30.96 -19.44
N LEU A 130 11.50 32.13 -18.86
CA LEU A 130 11.35 32.31 -17.41
C LEU A 130 10.13 31.54 -16.88
N LEU A 131 9.00 31.62 -17.58
CA LEU A 131 7.79 30.88 -17.25
C LEU A 131 8.03 29.36 -17.33
N LEU A 132 8.67 28.88 -18.40
CA LEU A 132 9.04 27.48 -18.57
C LEU A 132 9.96 26.99 -17.46
N GLN A 133 10.87 27.84 -16.96
CA GLN A 133 11.77 27.49 -15.87
C GLN A 133 10.99 27.19 -14.60
N GLY A 134 9.99 28.02 -14.30
CA GLY A 134 9.07 27.77 -13.18
C GLY A 134 8.36 26.42 -13.31
N PHE A 135 7.86 26.09 -14.51
CA PHE A 135 7.18 24.82 -14.75
C PHE A 135 8.10 23.60 -14.62
N VAL A 136 9.28 23.62 -15.24
CA VAL A 136 10.24 22.50 -15.18
C VAL A 136 10.71 22.24 -13.75
N VAL A 137 10.96 23.31 -12.98
CA VAL A 137 11.36 23.19 -11.57
C VAL A 137 10.22 22.62 -10.71
N GLU A 138 9.00 23.10 -10.90
CA GLU A 138 7.84 22.60 -10.16
C GLU A 138 7.55 21.14 -10.50
N GLU A 139 7.62 20.76 -11.78
CA GLU A 139 7.42 19.36 -12.22
C GLU A 139 8.47 18.43 -11.60
N ALA A 140 9.76 18.81 -11.66
CA ALA A 140 10.83 18.05 -11.03
C ALA A 140 10.63 17.94 -9.50
N GLN A 141 10.13 18.99 -8.85
CA GLN A 141 9.83 18.97 -7.42
C GLN A 141 8.65 18.04 -7.10
N GLN A 142 7.60 18.07 -7.91
CA GLN A 142 6.43 17.21 -7.76
C GLN A 142 6.80 15.74 -7.93
N GLU A 143 7.62 15.42 -8.93
CA GLU A 143 8.10 14.05 -9.15
C GLU A 143 8.89 13.53 -7.93
N ARG A 144 9.79 14.35 -7.37
CA ARG A 144 10.53 14.00 -6.14
C ARG A 144 9.58 13.76 -4.96
N ARG A 145 8.57 14.61 -4.76
CA ARG A 145 7.56 14.43 -3.70
C ARG A 145 6.78 13.14 -3.89
N TYR A 146 6.39 12.83 -5.12
CA TYR A 146 5.66 11.60 -5.45
C TYR A 146 6.50 10.36 -5.15
N ARG A 147 7.77 10.34 -5.57
CA ARG A 147 8.70 9.24 -5.27
C ARG A 147 8.86 9.01 -3.76
N LEU A 148 9.08 10.09 -2.99
CA LEU A 148 9.18 9.99 -1.53
C LEU A 148 7.89 9.47 -0.87
N LEU A 149 6.73 9.86 -1.40
CA LEU A 149 5.44 9.38 -0.90
C LEU A 149 5.25 7.89 -1.21
N GLN A 150 5.65 7.46 -2.41
CA GLN A 150 5.61 6.06 -2.82
C GLN A 150 6.53 5.18 -1.96
N GLU A 151 7.74 5.64 -1.65
CA GLU A 151 8.65 4.95 -0.75
C GLU A 151 8.05 4.80 0.67
N LYS A 152 7.46 5.87 1.20
CA LYS A 152 6.77 5.81 2.51
C LYS A 152 5.60 4.83 2.50
N LEU A 153 4.84 4.78 1.41
CA LEU A 153 3.73 3.84 1.26
C LEU A 153 4.23 2.39 1.29
N GLN A 154 5.28 2.09 0.52
CA GLN A 154 5.91 0.75 0.53
C GLN A 154 6.45 0.36 1.92
N GLN A 155 7.09 1.29 2.62
CA GLN A 155 7.56 1.04 4.00
C GLN A 155 6.41 0.69 4.95
N LYS A 156 5.27 1.37 4.82
CA LYS A 156 4.08 1.11 5.64
C LYS A 156 3.42 -0.22 5.29
N GLU A 157 3.36 -0.57 4.02
CA GLU A 157 2.86 -1.89 3.59
C GLU A 157 3.71 -3.03 4.15
N GLU A 158 5.03 -2.89 4.10
CA GLU A 158 5.95 -3.87 4.68
C GLU A 158 5.82 -3.93 6.20
N GLN A 159 5.63 -2.79 6.88
CA GLN A 159 5.34 -2.76 8.31
C GLN A 159 4.05 -3.53 8.65
N VAL A 160 2.98 -3.32 7.88
CA VAL A 160 1.70 -4.05 8.04
C VAL A 160 1.89 -5.54 7.77
N ARG A 161 2.68 -5.91 6.76
CA ARG A 161 2.98 -7.31 6.44
C ARG A 161 3.70 -8.01 7.61
N ARG A 162 4.69 -7.35 8.21
CA ARG A 162 5.41 -7.86 9.38
C ARG A 162 4.53 -8.01 10.61
N LEU A 163 3.67 -7.03 10.89
CA LEU A 163 2.73 -7.14 11.99
C LEU A 163 1.74 -8.29 11.77
N ARG A 164 1.25 -8.46 10.53
CA ARG A 164 0.35 -9.56 10.17
C ARG A 164 1.01 -10.93 10.32
N SER A 165 2.27 -11.09 9.91
CA SER A 165 2.99 -12.35 10.13
C SER A 165 3.26 -12.61 11.62
N GLY A 166 3.60 -11.58 12.39
CA GLY A 166 3.74 -11.66 13.84
C GLY A 166 2.46 -12.11 14.55
N LEU A 167 1.31 -11.54 14.16
CA LEU A 167 0.01 -11.95 14.70
C LEU A 167 -0.31 -13.42 14.38
N LYS A 168 -0.02 -13.88 13.16
CA LYS A 168 -0.19 -15.29 12.79
C LYS A 168 0.69 -16.23 13.60
N TYR A 169 1.93 -15.84 13.86
CA TYR A 169 2.85 -16.61 14.71
C TYR A 169 2.33 -16.74 16.14
N LEU A 170 1.89 -15.62 16.73
CA LEU A 170 1.32 -15.61 18.08
C LEU A 170 0.04 -16.44 18.19
N ASP A 171 -0.82 -16.41 17.17
CA ASP A 171 -2.01 -17.27 17.11
C ASP A 171 -1.65 -18.76 17.06
N GLY A 172 -0.64 -19.12 16.26
CA GLY A 172 -0.11 -20.49 16.22
C GLY A 172 0.44 -20.94 17.57
N ARG A 173 1.23 -20.09 18.23
CA ARG A 173 1.77 -20.37 19.56
C ARG A 173 0.67 -20.54 20.61
N ARG A 174 -0.35 -19.67 20.59
CA ARG A 174 -1.50 -19.78 21.50
C ARG A 174 -2.24 -21.11 21.32
N LYS A 175 -2.42 -21.58 20.08
CA LYS A 175 -3.05 -22.89 19.81
C LYS A 175 -2.22 -24.05 20.36
N GLN A 176 -0.91 -24.00 20.16
CA GLN A 176 0.00 -25.01 20.71
C GLN A 176 -0.04 -25.04 22.25
N GLU A 177 -0.04 -23.88 22.91
CA GLU A 177 -0.17 -23.78 24.37
C GLU A 177 -1.53 -24.34 24.85
N GLN A 178 -2.62 -24.09 24.12
CA GLN A 178 -3.93 -24.67 24.43
C GLN A 178 -3.97 -26.19 24.28
N GLU A 179 -3.35 -26.75 23.22
CA GLU A 179 -3.26 -28.19 23.02
C GLU A 179 -2.42 -28.86 24.11
N TRP A 180 -1.30 -28.23 24.48
CA TRP A 180 -0.46 -28.68 25.58
C TRP A 180 -1.21 -28.68 26.92
N ALA A 181 -1.95 -27.59 27.21
CA ALA A 181 -2.77 -27.50 28.42
C ALA A 181 -3.82 -28.61 28.49
N LYS A 182 -4.54 -28.89 27.39
CA LYS A 182 -5.50 -30.00 27.31
C LYS A 182 -4.84 -31.36 27.53
N SER A 183 -3.62 -31.56 27.01
CA SER A 183 -2.86 -32.79 27.24
C SER A 183 -2.50 -32.97 28.71
N LEU A 184 -2.10 -31.90 29.41
CA LEU A 184 -1.80 -31.93 30.84
C LEU A 184 -3.05 -32.19 31.68
N GLU A 185 -4.18 -31.55 31.35
CA GLU A 185 -5.47 -31.78 32.02
C GLU A 185 -5.85 -33.26 31.95
N LYS A 186 -5.72 -33.88 30.77
CA LYS A 186 -5.98 -35.31 30.59
C LYS A 186 -5.05 -36.18 31.45
N GLN A 187 -3.75 -35.86 31.50
CA GLN A 187 -2.80 -36.60 32.34
C GLN A 187 -3.13 -36.49 33.83
N LEU A 188 -3.53 -35.30 34.29
CA LEU A 188 -3.97 -35.09 35.67
C LEU A 188 -5.23 -35.89 36.01
N GLU A 189 -6.17 -35.99 35.07
CA GLU A 189 -7.38 -36.78 35.24
C GLU A 189 -7.06 -38.29 35.31
N ASP A 190 -6.19 -38.78 34.43
CA ASP A 190 -5.73 -40.17 34.44
C ASP A 190 -5.02 -40.54 35.76
N GLU A 191 -4.13 -39.68 36.26
CA GLU A 191 -3.43 -39.89 37.54
C GLU A 191 -4.37 -39.82 38.74
N ARG A 192 -5.36 -38.92 38.74
CA ARG A 192 -6.42 -38.89 39.76
C ARG A 192 -7.22 -40.19 39.77
N GLY A 193 -7.63 -40.68 38.61
CA GLY A 193 -8.35 -41.96 38.51
C GLY A 193 -7.52 -43.15 39.01
N ARG A 194 -6.20 -43.15 38.78
CA ARG A 194 -5.28 -44.15 39.34
C ARG A 194 -5.20 -44.05 40.87
N ALA A 195 -5.06 -42.84 41.41
CA ALA A 195 -5.01 -42.61 42.85
C ALA A 195 -6.30 -43.09 43.55
N GLU A 196 -7.47 -42.74 43.02
CA GLU A 196 -8.76 -43.21 43.53
C GLU A 196 -8.87 -44.75 43.50
N THR A 197 -8.37 -45.37 42.44
CA THR A 197 -8.35 -46.84 42.33
C THR A 197 -7.44 -47.47 43.38
N LEU A 198 -6.28 -46.89 43.65
CA LEU A 198 -5.36 -47.35 44.68
C LEU A 198 -5.94 -47.14 46.10
N GLU A 199 -6.62 -46.03 46.33
CA GLU A 199 -7.31 -45.74 47.59
C GLU A 199 -8.39 -46.78 47.88
N ARG A 200 -9.26 -47.09 46.91
CA ARG A 200 -10.26 -48.18 47.03
C ARG A 200 -9.62 -49.53 47.35
N LYS A 201 -8.46 -49.84 46.74
CA LYS A 201 -7.71 -51.07 47.04
C LYS A 201 -7.18 -51.07 48.47
N LEU A 202 -6.65 -49.96 48.96
CA LEU A 202 -6.17 -49.82 50.34
C LEU A 202 -7.31 -50.00 51.35
N GLU A 203 -8.48 -49.40 51.10
CA GLU A 203 -9.66 -49.57 51.96
C GLU A 203 -10.16 -51.02 52.00
N ALA A 204 -10.15 -51.70 50.85
CA ALA A 204 -10.48 -53.11 50.78
C ALA A 204 -9.50 -53.97 51.60
N LEU A 205 -8.20 -53.71 51.49
CA LEU A 205 -7.17 -54.40 52.29
C LEU A 205 -7.33 -54.13 53.79
N LYS A 206 -7.55 -52.88 54.20
CA LYS A 206 -7.85 -52.51 55.60
C LYS A 206 -9.08 -53.25 56.14
N THR A 207 -10.10 -53.44 55.31
CA THR A 207 -11.31 -54.19 55.68
C THR A 207 -11.02 -55.68 55.86
N ILE A 208 -10.18 -56.27 54.99
CA ILE A 208 -9.72 -57.67 55.13
C ILE A 208 -8.90 -57.85 56.40
N GLU A 209 -7.96 -56.93 56.67
CA GLU A 209 -7.14 -56.90 57.87
C GLU A 209 -7.99 -56.88 59.14
N LYS A 210 -8.94 -55.94 59.26
CA LYS A 210 -9.88 -55.89 60.40
C LYS A 210 -10.67 -57.20 60.58
N ARG A 211 -11.10 -57.84 59.49
CA ARG A 211 -11.81 -59.14 59.56
C ARG A 211 -10.90 -60.27 60.07
N LEU A 212 -9.62 -60.27 59.69
CA LEU A 212 -8.64 -61.25 60.16
C LEU A 212 -8.31 -61.03 61.64
N GLU A 213 -8.14 -59.79 62.08
CA GLU A 213 -7.95 -59.44 63.50
C GLU A 213 -9.11 -59.94 64.37
N HIS A 214 -10.36 -59.65 63.97
CA HIS A 214 -11.54 -60.15 64.68
C HIS A 214 -11.61 -61.68 64.71
N ARG A 215 -11.23 -62.37 63.62
CA ARG A 215 -11.17 -63.83 63.60
C ARG A 215 -10.10 -64.36 64.56
N ASN A 216 -8.94 -63.71 64.64
CA ASN A 216 -7.87 -64.11 65.55
C ASN A 216 -8.29 -63.89 67.01
N GLN A 217 -8.83 -62.72 67.36
CA GLN A 217 -9.37 -62.45 68.69
C GLN A 217 -10.49 -63.42 69.09
N SER A 218 -11.38 -63.78 68.14
CA SER A 218 -12.43 -64.77 68.41
C SER A 218 -11.86 -66.16 68.69
N LYS A 219 -10.75 -66.55 68.05
CA LYS A 219 -10.05 -67.81 68.33
C LYS A 219 -9.34 -67.79 69.67
N GLU A 220 -8.63 -66.69 69.97
CA GLU A 220 -7.94 -66.49 71.24
C GLU A 220 -8.92 -66.51 72.44
N ASN A 221 -10.11 -65.93 72.28
CA ASN A 221 -11.19 -66.01 73.28
C ASN A 221 -11.83 -67.42 73.39
N LEU A 222 -11.70 -68.28 72.37
CA LEU A 222 -12.18 -69.67 72.43
C LEU A 222 -11.19 -70.62 73.13
N GLU A 223 -9.90 -70.25 73.20
CA GLU A 223 -8.85 -71.04 73.85
C GLU A 223 -8.72 -70.74 75.36
N LEU A 224 -9.49 -69.79 75.90
CA LEU A 224 -9.55 -69.46 77.33
C LEU A 224 -10.97 -69.47 77.93
N PRO A 225 -11.55 -70.65 78.22
CA PRO A 225 -12.47 -70.80 79.33
C PRO A 225 -11.76 -71.49 80.51
N GLU A 226 -11.68 -70.76 81.62
CA GLU A 226 -11.61 -71.22 83.01
C GLU A 226 -10.56 -72.28 83.41
N GLN A 227 -9.39 -71.81 83.83
CA GLN A 227 -8.73 -72.34 85.02
C GLN A 227 -8.67 -71.24 86.06
N GLY A 228 -9.63 -71.22 86.99
CA GLY A 228 -9.52 -70.32 88.14
C GLY A 228 -10.85 -69.96 88.79
N LYS A 229 -11.48 -70.93 89.46
CA LYS A 229 -12.27 -70.70 90.69
C LYS A 229 -12.53 -72.04 91.37
N GLU A 230 -11.71 -72.35 92.38
CA GLU A 230 -12.16 -72.83 93.71
C GLU A 230 -10.93 -73.22 94.56
N LEU A 231 -10.57 -72.30 95.46
CA LEU A 231 -9.80 -72.51 96.68
C LEU A 231 -10.54 -71.69 97.72
N ASP A 232 -11.27 -72.37 98.61
CA ASP A 232 -11.17 -72.25 100.08
C ASP A 232 -12.47 -72.67 100.79
N GLU A 233 -12.24 -73.56 101.78
CA GLU A 233 -13.07 -74.02 102.92
C GLU A 233 -14.13 -75.12 102.73
#